data_AF-A0A3M1N9X4-F1
#
_entry.id   AF-A0A3M1N9X4-F1
#
_cell.length_a   1.000
_cell.length_b   1.000
_cell.length_c   1.000
_cell.angle_alpha   90.00
_cell.angle_beta   90.00
_cell.angle_gamma   90.00
#
_symmetry.space_group_name_H-M   'P 1'
#
loop_
_entity.id
_entity.type
_entity.pdbx_description
1 polymer ?
#
loop_
_entity_poly.entity_id
_entity_poly.type
_entity_poly.pdbx_seq_one_letter_code
_entity_poly.pdbx_strand_id
1 'polypeptide(L)'
;MIPYEKPKRESQLERAFNFTDADLKQNMQGKLSEAQIARLRQEAYQILYLVVGALAIIGFLALLSFRATASELLLLLSCLIAPAVIAFVFTVGTTESALSARTVSKVSGMIHLAYGMMPYQPPLPDDFQPVQRGVVFGYQAAYRLAIADREFRIDREQYEALSAAYGYYNVFFVPTLNKIVAVQRIELSEPETIAGLPVDLDVPANVTRGMLDDEDQELLRG
;
A
#
# COMPACT_ATOMS: atom_id res chain seq x y z
N MET A 1 46.76 -0.81 4.65
CA MET A 1 45.52 -0.91 5.46
C MET A 1 44.36 -0.70 4.51
N ILE A 2 43.59 -1.75 4.23
CA ILE A 2 42.30 -1.61 3.54
C ILE A 2 41.34 -1.06 4.59
N PRO A 3 40.69 0.10 4.39
CA PRO A 3 39.72 0.60 5.36
C PRO A 3 38.62 -0.45 5.52
N TYR A 4 38.43 -0.91 6.75
CA TYR A 4 37.33 -1.79 7.10
C TYR A 4 36.04 -0.95 7.03
N GLU A 5 35.38 -0.99 5.88
CA GLU A 5 34.06 -0.44 5.70
C GLU A 5 33.11 -1.34 6.51
N LYS A 6 32.68 -0.82 7.67
CA LYS A 6 31.75 -1.52 8.56
C LYS A 6 30.55 -1.95 7.71
N PRO A 7 30.15 -3.24 7.71
CA PRO A 7 29.03 -3.69 6.90
C PRO A 7 27.82 -2.82 7.24
N LYS A 8 27.33 -2.08 6.24
CA LYS A 8 26.18 -1.19 6.38
C LYS A 8 25.04 -2.05 6.92
N ARG A 9 24.65 -1.83 8.17
CA ARG A 9 23.55 -2.58 8.78
C ARG A 9 22.34 -2.26 7.93
N GLU A 10 21.80 -3.27 7.24
CA GLU A 10 20.53 -3.17 6.54
C GLU A 10 19.53 -2.52 7.49
N SER A 11 18.91 -1.44 7.03
CA SER A 11 17.89 -0.78 7.83
C SER A 11 16.71 -1.74 8.02
N GLN A 12 16.06 -1.74 9.20
CA GLN A 12 14.91 -2.61 9.44
C GLN A 12 13.81 -2.43 8.38
N LEU A 13 13.71 -1.23 7.79
CA LEU A 13 12.79 -0.92 6.69
C LEU A 13 13.22 -1.55 5.37
N GLU A 14 14.51 -1.57 5.06
CA GLU A 14 15.04 -2.21 3.83
C GLU A 14 14.69 -3.69 3.80
N ARG A 15 14.82 -4.36 4.96
CA ARG A 15 14.44 -5.77 5.10
C ARG A 15 12.93 -5.97 5.00
N ALA A 16 12.15 -5.22 5.76
CA ALA A 16 10.70 -5.43 5.85
C ALA A 16 9.96 -5.09 4.54
N PHE A 17 10.44 -4.09 3.78
CA PHE A 17 9.88 -3.73 2.48
C PHE A 17 10.67 -4.30 1.30
N ASN A 18 11.69 -5.13 1.57
CA ASN A 18 12.55 -5.78 0.59
C ASN A 18 13.01 -4.77 -0.49
N PHE A 19 13.80 -3.78 -0.11
CA PHE A 19 14.43 -2.84 -1.04
C PHE A 19 15.87 -2.57 -0.67
N THR A 20 16.64 -2.05 -1.62
CA THR A 20 18.05 -1.66 -1.42
C THR A 20 18.24 -0.15 -1.52
N ASP A 21 19.40 0.36 -1.09
CA ASP A 21 19.76 1.77 -1.33
C ASP A 21 19.73 2.16 -2.82
N ALA A 22 20.12 1.23 -3.69
CA ALA A 22 20.10 1.45 -5.13
C ALA A 22 18.65 1.62 -5.65
N ASP A 23 17.72 0.84 -5.09
CA ASP A 23 16.29 0.99 -5.38
C ASP A 23 15.77 2.35 -4.91
N LEU A 24 16.12 2.78 -3.68
CA LEU A 24 15.75 4.10 -3.17
C LEU A 24 16.26 5.23 -4.07
N LYS A 25 17.51 5.15 -4.52
CA LYS A 25 18.10 6.17 -5.40
C LYS A 25 17.35 6.31 -6.72
N GLN A 26 16.89 5.19 -7.30
CA GLN A 26 16.08 5.21 -8.52
C GLN A 26 14.65 5.69 -8.25
N ASN A 27 14.06 5.26 -7.13
CA ASN A 27 12.73 5.69 -6.70
C ASN A 27 12.65 7.21 -6.46
N MET A 28 13.71 7.82 -5.91
CA MET A 28 13.83 9.27 -5.77
C MET A 28 13.80 10.01 -7.12
N GLN A 29 14.22 9.35 -8.20
CA GLN A 29 14.12 9.86 -9.57
C GLN A 29 12.75 9.53 -10.22
N GLY A 30 11.80 8.99 -9.46
CA GLY A 30 10.48 8.58 -9.93
C GLY A 30 10.50 7.31 -10.79
N LYS A 31 11.56 6.49 -10.70
CA LYS A 31 11.74 5.29 -11.54
C LYS A 31 11.81 4.02 -10.70
N LEU A 32 11.19 2.95 -11.19
CA LEU A 32 11.35 1.61 -10.61
C LEU A 32 12.70 1.01 -11.01
N SER A 33 13.31 0.28 -10.08
CA SER A 33 14.48 -0.53 -10.39
C SER A 33 14.11 -1.83 -11.11
N GLU A 34 15.04 -2.35 -11.91
CA GLU A 34 14.86 -3.64 -12.59
C GLU A 34 14.64 -4.78 -11.57
N ALA A 35 15.26 -4.69 -10.39
CA ALA A 35 15.03 -5.65 -9.31
C ALA A 35 13.58 -5.57 -8.77
N GLN A 36 13.04 -4.36 -8.57
CA GLN A 36 11.64 -4.17 -8.19
C GLN A 36 10.68 -4.66 -9.27
N ILE A 37 10.96 -4.37 -10.54
CA ILE A 37 10.16 -4.85 -11.69
C ILE A 37 10.12 -6.38 -11.70
N ALA A 38 11.28 -7.03 -11.57
CA ALA A 38 11.38 -8.49 -11.54
C ALA A 38 10.60 -9.10 -10.37
N ARG A 39 10.69 -8.50 -9.17
CA ARG A 39 9.92 -8.94 -8.00
C ARG A 39 8.41 -8.80 -8.20
N LEU A 40 7.95 -7.66 -8.70
CA LEU A 40 6.53 -7.41 -8.96
C LEU A 40 5.96 -8.41 -9.99
N ARG A 41 6.73 -8.71 -11.03
CA ARG A 41 6.38 -9.76 -12.00
C ARG A 41 6.33 -11.14 -11.35
N GLN A 42 7.34 -11.52 -10.58
CA GLN A 42 7.42 -12.81 -9.92
C GLN A 42 6.21 -13.04 -9.00
N GLU A 43 5.82 -12.03 -8.22
CA GLU A 43 4.63 -12.11 -7.37
C GLU A 43 3.34 -12.28 -8.19
N ALA A 44 3.18 -11.53 -9.29
CA ALA A 44 2.02 -11.70 -10.17
C ALA A 44 1.95 -13.13 -10.76
N TYR A 45 3.08 -13.68 -11.20
CA TYR A 45 3.15 -15.07 -11.68
C TYR A 45 2.87 -16.09 -10.58
N GLN A 46 3.34 -15.86 -9.34
CA GLN A 46 3.03 -16.75 -8.21
C GLN A 46 1.54 -16.82 -7.91
N ILE A 47 0.85 -15.67 -7.89
CA ILE A 47 -0.61 -15.63 -7.70
C ILE A 47 -1.30 -16.37 -8.86
N LEU A 48 -0.87 -16.11 -10.10
CA LEU A 48 -1.41 -16.80 -11.26
C LEU A 48 -1.24 -18.33 -11.16
N TYR A 49 -0.05 -18.81 -10.81
CA TYR A 49 0.21 -20.25 -10.68
C TYR A 49 -0.62 -20.87 -9.56
N LEU A 50 -0.86 -20.16 -8.47
CA LEU A 50 -1.74 -20.63 -7.40
C LEU A 50 -3.18 -20.79 -7.90
N VAL A 51 -3.71 -19.79 -8.61
CA VAL A 51 -5.07 -19.84 -9.17
C VAL A 51 -5.20 -20.93 -10.22
N VAL A 52 -4.28 -20.99 -11.18
CA VAL A 52 -4.28 -22.03 -12.23
C VAL A 52 -4.11 -23.42 -11.63
N GLY A 53 -3.24 -23.57 -10.62
CA GLY A 53 -3.06 -24.83 -9.90
C GLY A 53 -4.33 -25.28 -9.18
N ALA A 54 -5.03 -24.35 -8.50
CA ALA A 54 -6.31 -24.64 -7.86
C ALA A 54 -7.38 -25.05 -8.89
N LEU A 55 -7.48 -24.33 -10.01
CA LEU A 55 -8.41 -24.67 -11.10
C LEU A 55 -8.08 -26.04 -11.72
N ALA A 56 -6.80 -26.38 -11.91
CA ALA A 56 -6.39 -27.67 -12.43
C ALA A 56 -6.78 -28.82 -11.48
N ILE A 57 -6.61 -28.65 -10.17
CA ILE A 57 -7.04 -29.63 -9.16
C ILE A 57 -8.56 -29.81 -9.20
N ILE A 58 -9.32 -28.70 -9.22
CA ILE A 58 -10.78 -28.74 -9.31
C ILE A 58 -11.22 -29.45 -10.60
N GLY A 59 -10.63 -29.11 -11.73
CA GLY A 59 -10.92 -29.72 -13.01
C GLY A 59 -10.63 -31.22 -13.04
N PHE A 60 -9.50 -31.63 -12.47
CA PHE A 60 -9.13 -33.04 -12.34
C PHE A 60 -10.13 -33.81 -11.46
N LEU A 61 -10.51 -33.26 -10.31
CA LEU A 61 -11.52 -33.88 -9.43
C LEU A 61 -12.89 -33.99 -10.11
N ALA A 62 -13.27 -32.98 -10.90
CA ALA A 62 -14.51 -33.00 -11.65
C ALA A 62 -14.52 -34.11 -12.71
N LEU A 63 -13.40 -34.30 -13.43
CA LEU A 63 -13.24 -35.38 -14.43
C LEU A 63 -13.30 -36.78 -13.81
N LEU A 64 -12.81 -36.96 -12.58
CA LEU A 64 -12.91 -38.24 -11.86
C LEU A 64 -14.33 -38.52 -11.35
N SER A 65 -15.07 -37.48 -11.01
CA SER A 65 -16.38 -37.60 -10.35
C SER A 65 -17.53 -37.73 -11.34
N PHE A 66 -17.41 -37.15 -12.55
CA PHE A 66 -18.46 -37.13 -13.55
C PHE A 66 -18.14 -38.01 -14.75
N ARG A 67 -19.07 -38.90 -15.12
CA ARG A 67 -19.10 -39.49 -16.46
C ARG A 67 -19.71 -38.48 -17.44
N ALA A 68 -18.94 -37.46 -17.78
CA ALA A 68 -19.39 -36.40 -18.67
C ALA A 68 -19.57 -36.91 -20.10
N THR A 69 -20.67 -36.50 -20.73
CA THR A 69 -20.85 -36.58 -22.18
C THR A 69 -19.89 -35.60 -22.89
N ALA A 70 -19.67 -35.78 -24.19
CA ALA A 70 -18.76 -34.91 -24.96
C ALA A 70 -19.14 -33.41 -24.89
N SER A 71 -20.44 -33.09 -24.88
CA SER A 71 -20.96 -31.73 -24.74
C SER A 71 -20.72 -31.14 -23.35
N GLU A 72 -20.87 -31.95 -22.29
CA GLU A 72 -20.61 -31.51 -20.91
C GLU A 72 -19.12 -31.30 -20.66
N LEU A 73 -18.26 -32.09 -21.31
CA LEU A 73 -16.82 -31.91 -21.22
C LEU A 73 -16.37 -30.57 -21.83
N LEU A 74 -16.97 -30.13 -22.94
CA LEU A 74 -16.71 -28.82 -23.52
C LEU A 74 -17.14 -27.68 -22.59
N LEU A 75 -18.28 -27.84 -21.92
CA LEU A 75 -18.78 -26.86 -20.94
C LEU A 75 -17.90 -26.82 -19.68
N LEU A 76 -17.45 -27.98 -19.20
CA LEU A 76 -16.49 -28.07 -18.09
C LEU A 76 -15.18 -27.36 -18.45
N LEU A 77 -14.66 -27.60 -19.66
CA LEU A 77 -13.43 -26.99 -20.12
C LEU A 77 -13.56 -25.47 -20.21
N SER A 78 -14.67 -24.95 -20.72
CA SER A 78 -14.89 -23.50 -20.78
C SER A 78 -15.02 -22.88 -19.38
N CYS A 79 -15.67 -23.56 -18.44
CA CYS A 79 -15.74 -23.16 -17.03
C CYS A 79 -14.38 -23.15 -16.33
N LEU A 80 -13.39 -23.91 -16.80
CA LEU A 80 -12.02 -23.89 -16.25
C LEU A 80 -11.14 -22.85 -16.95
N ILE A 81 -11.24 -22.76 -18.29
CA ILE A 81 -10.39 -21.86 -19.09
C ILE A 81 -10.77 -20.40 -18.88
N ALA A 82 -12.06 -20.06 -18.88
CA ALA A 82 -12.48 -18.66 -18.79
C ALA A 82 -12.00 -17.98 -17.49
N PRO A 83 -12.16 -18.57 -16.29
CA PRO A 83 -11.58 -18.00 -15.08
C PRO A 83 -10.05 -17.94 -15.09
N ALA A 84 -9.37 -18.91 -15.71
CA ALA A 84 -7.91 -18.89 -15.83
C ALA A 84 -7.42 -17.72 -16.70
N VAL A 85 -8.10 -17.46 -17.83
CA VAL A 85 -7.80 -16.31 -18.71
C VAL A 85 -8.09 -14.99 -17.99
N ILE A 86 -9.21 -14.90 -17.27
CA ILE A 86 -9.56 -13.73 -16.47
C ILE A 86 -8.46 -13.49 -15.41
N ALA A 87 -8.09 -14.52 -14.66
CA ALA A 87 -7.03 -14.41 -13.66
C ALA A 87 -5.71 -13.95 -14.31
N PHE A 88 -5.32 -14.50 -15.45
CA PHE A 88 -4.13 -14.07 -16.20
C PHE A 88 -4.16 -12.59 -16.55
N VAL A 89 -5.26 -12.09 -17.15
CA VAL A 89 -5.41 -10.68 -17.54
C VAL A 89 -5.37 -9.77 -16.32
N PHE A 90 -6.09 -10.11 -15.25
CA PHE A 90 -6.18 -9.27 -14.06
C PHE A 90 -4.95 -9.30 -13.16
N THR A 91 -4.08 -10.30 -13.28
CA THR A 91 -2.84 -10.42 -12.50
C THR A 91 -1.63 -9.97 -13.31
N VAL A 92 -1.25 -10.75 -14.31
CA VAL A 92 -0.07 -10.48 -15.14
C VAL A 92 -0.33 -9.30 -16.06
N GLY A 93 -1.49 -9.23 -16.71
CA GLY A 93 -1.79 -8.15 -17.65
C GLY A 93 -1.81 -6.76 -16.99
N THR A 94 -2.46 -6.63 -15.84
CA THR A 94 -2.48 -5.38 -15.06
C THR A 94 -1.10 -5.03 -14.54
N THR A 95 -0.31 -6.02 -14.10
CA THR A 95 1.06 -5.82 -13.62
C THR A 95 1.98 -5.35 -14.74
N GLU A 96 1.97 -5.99 -15.90
CA GLU A 96 2.79 -5.55 -17.05
C GLU A 96 2.38 -4.17 -17.54
N SER A 97 1.08 -3.87 -17.59
CA SER A 97 0.59 -2.54 -17.95
C SER A 97 1.07 -1.49 -16.95
N ALA A 98 0.99 -1.78 -15.65
CA ALA A 98 1.48 -0.91 -14.60
C ALA A 98 2.99 -0.67 -14.67
N LEU A 99 3.76 -1.72 -14.97
CA LEU A 99 5.22 -1.68 -15.03
C LEU A 99 5.74 -1.04 -16.33
N SER A 100 4.93 -0.98 -17.40
CA SER A 100 5.31 -0.37 -18.67
C SER A 100 5.70 1.11 -18.53
N ALA A 101 5.04 1.84 -17.63
CA ALA A 101 5.37 3.23 -17.33
C ALA A 101 6.69 3.37 -16.56
N ARG A 102 7.11 2.32 -15.84
CA ARG A 102 8.28 2.30 -14.94
C ARG A 102 8.30 3.46 -13.93
N THR A 103 7.13 4.03 -13.64
CA THR A 103 6.99 5.20 -12.78
C THR A 103 6.72 4.81 -11.33
N VAL A 104 7.28 5.62 -10.44
CA VAL A 104 7.04 5.57 -9.00
C VAL A 104 6.44 6.90 -8.57
N SER A 105 5.40 6.83 -7.75
CA SER A 105 4.89 8.00 -7.06
C SER A 105 5.43 8.06 -5.64
N LYS A 106 5.65 9.28 -5.18
CA LYS A 106 6.12 9.57 -3.83
C LYS A 106 4.99 10.26 -3.08
N VAL A 107 4.69 9.78 -1.88
CA VAL A 107 3.87 10.49 -0.89
C VAL A 107 4.68 10.66 0.38
N SER A 108 4.65 11.85 0.95
CA SER A 108 5.40 12.19 2.16
C SER A 108 4.41 12.59 3.23
N GLY A 109 4.57 12.09 4.44
CA GLY A 109 3.58 12.29 5.49
C GLY A 109 3.94 11.59 6.78
N MET A 110 3.17 11.90 7.82
CA MET A 110 3.12 11.05 8.99
C MET A 110 2.38 9.77 8.65
N ILE A 111 2.93 8.66 9.13
CA ILE A 111 2.38 7.34 8.94
C ILE A 111 1.37 7.08 10.06
N HIS A 112 0.12 6.88 9.69
CA HIS A 112 -0.93 6.42 10.59
C HIS A 112 -1.14 4.93 10.35
N LEU A 113 -0.87 4.12 11.37
CA LEU A 113 -1.11 2.69 11.33
C LEU A 113 -2.58 2.43 11.68
N ALA A 114 -3.38 2.02 10.70
CA ALA A 114 -4.80 1.72 10.90
C ALA A 114 -4.98 0.21 11.07
N TYR A 115 -5.56 -0.22 12.19
CA TYR A 115 -5.89 -1.63 12.43
C TYR A 115 -7.36 -1.92 12.11
N GLY A 116 -7.60 -2.81 11.14
CA GLY A 116 -8.92 -3.37 10.87
C GLY A 116 -9.12 -4.66 11.67
N MET A 117 -9.63 -4.53 12.90
CA MET A 117 -10.58 -5.43 13.60
C MET A 117 -10.60 -5.12 15.11
N MET A 118 -11.79 -4.92 15.69
CA MET A 118 -11.99 -4.99 17.15
C MET A 118 -11.60 -6.41 17.66
N PRO A 119 -11.13 -6.63 18.91
CA PRO A 119 -10.99 -5.68 20.02
C PRO A 119 -9.53 -5.46 20.50
N TYR A 120 -8.51 -5.86 19.74
CA TYR A 120 -7.11 -5.66 20.17
C TYR A 120 -6.59 -4.30 19.69
N GLN A 121 -6.65 -3.30 20.57
CA GLN A 121 -5.83 -2.10 20.47
C GLN A 121 -4.50 -2.40 21.18
N PRO A 122 -3.36 -2.52 20.46
CA PRO A 122 -2.07 -2.43 21.14
C PRO A 122 -1.99 -1.08 21.85
N PRO A 123 -1.17 -0.93 22.92
CA PRO A 123 -0.99 0.35 23.58
C PRO A 123 -0.42 1.34 22.56
N LEU A 124 -1.31 2.16 22.02
CA LEU A 124 -0.97 3.32 21.22
C LEU A 124 -0.49 4.40 22.21
N PRO A 125 0.55 5.17 21.89
CA PRO A 125 0.90 6.32 22.71
C PRO A 125 -0.26 7.31 22.72
N ASP A 126 -0.35 8.08 23.81
CA ASP A 126 -1.51 8.91 24.13
C ASP A 126 -1.83 9.99 23.07
N ASP A 127 -0.92 10.25 22.14
CA ASP A 127 -1.03 11.20 21.04
C ASP A 127 -1.56 10.61 19.72
N PHE A 128 -1.76 9.29 19.65
CA PHE A 128 -2.18 8.63 18.41
C PHE A 128 -3.69 8.77 18.18
N GLN A 129 -4.09 9.56 17.18
CA GLN A 129 -5.47 9.61 16.70
C GLN A 129 -5.71 8.53 15.64
N PRO A 130 -6.51 7.48 15.91
CA PRO A 130 -6.83 6.48 14.91
C PRO A 130 -7.71 7.08 13.82
N VAL A 131 -7.26 7.02 12.57
CA VAL A 131 -8.08 7.36 11.40
C VAL A 131 -9.06 6.22 11.17
N GLN A 132 -10.27 6.31 11.72
CA GLN A 132 -11.34 5.34 11.47
C GLN A 132 -11.87 5.52 10.04
N ARG A 133 -11.35 4.72 9.10
CA ARG A 133 -11.88 4.65 7.73
C ARG A 133 -12.34 3.22 7.39
N GLY A 134 -13.65 3.00 7.57
CA GLY A 134 -14.38 1.84 7.06
C GLY A 134 -14.28 0.55 7.89
N VAL A 135 -15.40 -0.16 8.02
CA VAL A 135 -15.47 -1.51 8.58
C VAL A 135 -15.06 -2.50 7.48
N VAL A 136 -13.95 -3.21 7.68
CA VAL A 136 -13.46 -4.22 6.72
C VAL A 136 -13.36 -5.57 7.42
N PHE A 137 -14.09 -6.56 6.91
CA PHE A 137 -14.14 -7.91 7.48
C PHE A 137 -13.00 -8.79 6.91
N GLY A 138 -12.28 -9.50 7.79
CA GLY A 138 -11.35 -10.60 7.43
C GLY A 138 -9.93 -10.47 8.02
N TYR A 139 -9.22 -11.60 8.18
CA TYR A 139 -7.84 -11.67 8.71
C TYR A 139 -6.80 -10.84 7.93
N GLN A 140 -7.09 -10.50 6.66
CA GLN A 140 -6.26 -9.64 5.80
C GLN A 140 -6.51 -8.13 6.01
N ALA A 141 -7.39 -7.75 6.94
CA ALA A 141 -7.72 -6.35 7.24
C ALA A 141 -6.86 -5.73 8.36
N ALA A 142 -5.99 -6.52 8.99
CA ALA A 142 -5.33 -6.14 10.24
C ALA A 142 -4.33 -4.99 10.10
N TYR A 143 -3.48 -4.96 9.07
CA TYR A 143 -2.39 -3.97 9.00
C TYR A 143 -2.53 -3.07 7.78
N ARG A 144 -2.86 -1.80 8.03
CA ARG A 144 -2.91 -0.76 6.99
C ARG A 144 -1.98 0.39 7.34
N LEU A 145 -1.39 0.93 6.28
CA LEU A 145 -0.63 2.15 6.30
C LEU A 145 -1.45 3.27 5.67
N ALA A 146 -1.83 4.28 6.46
CA ALA A 146 -2.40 5.51 5.95
C ALA A 146 -1.34 6.61 5.94
N ILE A 147 -1.17 7.27 4.80
CA ILE A 147 -0.26 8.42 4.65
C ILE A 147 -0.92 9.45 3.72
N ALA A 148 -1.05 10.67 4.22
CA ALA A 148 -1.94 11.69 3.65
C ALA A 148 -3.35 11.10 3.41
N ASP A 149 -3.81 11.05 2.15
CA ASP A 149 -5.14 10.52 1.78
C ASP A 149 -5.12 9.10 1.19
N ARG A 150 -3.99 8.39 1.26
CA ARG A 150 -3.86 7.04 0.69
C ARG A 150 -3.71 5.97 1.76
N GLU A 151 -4.33 4.83 1.48
CA GLU A 151 -4.23 3.61 2.28
C GLU A 151 -3.51 2.52 1.49
N PHE A 152 -2.53 1.91 2.14
CA PHE A 152 -1.77 0.78 1.63
C PHE A 152 -1.94 -0.42 2.56
N ARG A 153 -1.98 -1.60 1.96
CA ARG A 153 -1.91 -2.86 2.71
C ARG A 153 -0.45 -3.14 3.03
N ILE A 154 -0.19 -3.50 4.28
CA ILE A 154 1.15 -3.88 4.75
C ILE A 154 1.05 -5.20 5.52
N ASP A 155 2.17 -5.90 5.63
CA ASP A 155 2.28 -7.12 6.43
C ASP A 155 2.71 -6.80 7.87
N ARG A 156 2.62 -7.80 8.76
CA ARG A 156 3.03 -7.65 10.17
C ARG A 156 4.49 -7.20 10.31
N GLU A 157 5.41 -7.76 9.52
CA GLU A 157 6.83 -7.38 9.57
C GLU A 157 7.05 -5.91 9.16
N GLN A 158 6.33 -5.45 8.14
CA GLN A 158 6.32 -4.06 7.69
C GLN A 158 5.75 -3.13 8.75
N TYR A 159 4.67 -3.56 9.41
CA TYR A 159 4.08 -2.84 10.53
C TYR A 159 5.07 -2.72 11.70
N GLU A 160 5.71 -3.81 12.10
CA GLU A 160 6.69 -3.82 13.20
C GLU A 160 7.90 -2.92 12.88
N ALA A 161 8.34 -2.90 11.62
CA ALA A 161 9.42 -2.01 11.16
C ALA A 161 9.04 -0.52 11.18
N LEU A 162 7.78 -0.18 10.93
CA LEU A 162 7.28 1.20 10.96
C LEU A 162 6.93 1.68 12.38
N SER A 163 6.29 0.82 13.17
CA SER A 163 5.83 1.15 14.54
C SER A 163 6.98 1.37 15.53
N ALA A 164 8.15 0.78 15.28
CA ALA A 164 9.35 1.03 16.08
C ALA A 164 9.86 2.47 15.99
N ALA A 165 9.40 3.26 15.01
CA ALA A 165 9.90 4.58 14.73
C ALA A 165 8.75 5.55 14.42
N TYR A 166 8.21 6.23 15.44
CA TYR A 166 7.40 7.43 15.24
C TYR A 166 8.23 8.44 14.42
N GLY A 167 7.74 8.83 13.24
CA GLY A 167 8.52 9.63 12.30
C GLY A 167 7.75 10.01 11.05
N TYR A 168 8.34 10.97 10.32
CA TYR A 168 7.87 11.37 9.00
C TYR A 168 8.55 10.48 7.95
N TYR A 169 7.79 10.05 6.94
CA TYR A 169 8.28 9.08 5.96
C TYR A 169 7.99 9.53 4.53
N ASN A 170 8.89 9.15 3.63
CA ASN A 170 8.65 9.10 2.20
C ASN A 170 8.25 7.67 1.83
N VAL A 171 7.06 7.50 1.27
CA VAL A 171 6.57 6.22 0.75
C VAL A 171 6.59 6.27 -0.78
N PHE A 172 7.31 5.34 -1.36
CA PHE A 172 7.42 5.15 -2.80
C PHE A 172 6.54 3.99 -3.22
N PHE A 173 5.63 4.20 -4.16
CA PHE A 173 4.66 3.19 -4.56
C PHE A 173 4.35 3.25 -6.05
N VAL A 174 3.83 2.13 -6.59
CA VAL A 174 3.32 2.04 -7.96
C VAL A 174 1.83 2.39 -7.95
N PRO A 175 1.39 3.52 -8.56
CA PRO A 175 0.02 4.01 -8.40
C PRO A 175 -1.06 3.06 -8.91
N THR A 176 -0.81 2.43 -10.05
CA THR A 176 -1.73 1.52 -10.73
C THR A 176 -1.93 0.21 -9.97
N LEU A 177 -0.94 -0.21 -9.17
CA LEU A 177 -1.01 -1.42 -8.35
C LEU A 177 -1.33 -1.12 -6.88
N ASN A 178 -1.36 0.16 -6.49
CA ASN A 178 -1.44 0.63 -5.11
C ASN A 178 -0.48 -0.13 -4.16
N LYS A 179 0.75 -0.38 -4.62
CA LYS A 179 1.73 -1.21 -3.91
C LYS A 179 3.00 -0.45 -3.57
N ILE A 180 3.40 -0.51 -2.30
CA ILE A 180 4.63 0.08 -1.79
C ILE A 180 5.83 -0.68 -2.36
N VAL A 181 6.84 0.07 -2.82
CA VAL A 181 8.10 -0.48 -3.34
C VAL A 181 9.32 -0.06 -2.53
N ALA A 182 9.24 1.04 -1.77
CA ALA A 182 10.23 1.41 -0.77
C ALA A 182 9.66 2.43 0.23
N VAL A 183 10.28 2.49 1.42
CA VAL A 183 9.96 3.48 2.44
C VAL A 183 11.25 4.07 2.99
N GLN A 184 11.31 5.38 3.14
CA GLN A 184 12.46 6.09 3.69
C GLN A 184 12.01 6.98 4.85
N ARG A 185 12.65 6.84 6.01
CA ARG A 185 12.45 7.76 7.13
C ARG A 185 13.10 9.11 6.81
N ILE A 186 12.39 10.20 7.09
CA ILE A 186 12.95 11.54 7.04
C ILE A 186 13.46 11.86 8.44
N GLU A 187 14.77 11.92 8.60
CA GLU A 187 15.39 12.51 9.79
C GLU A 187 15.16 14.01 9.70
N LEU A 188 14.26 14.54 10.54
CA LEU A 188 14.03 15.98 10.69
C LEU A 188 15.30 16.62 11.26
N SER A 189 16.25 16.88 10.38
CA SER A 189 17.51 17.58 10.66
C SER A 189 17.26 19.06 10.44
N GLU A 190 16.56 19.71 11.37
CA GLU A 190 16.13 21.11 11.29
C GLU A 190 15.24 21.44 10.07
N PRO A 191 14.35 22.45 10.15
CA PRO A 191 13.51 22.79 8.99
C PRO A 191 14.41 23.31 7.87
N GLU A 192 14.50 22.55 6.76
CA GLU A 192 14.91 23.13 5.48
C GLU A 192 13.98 24.31 5.21
N THR A 193 14.52 25.51 5.40
CA THR A 193 13.88 26.73 4.95
C THR A 193 13.76 26.55 3.44
N ILE A 194 12.53 26.36 2.96
CA ILE A 194 12.20 26.19 1.55
C ILE A 194 12.57 27.50 0.85
N ALA A 195 13.83 27.59 0.43
CA ALA A 195 14.31 28.63 -0.47
C ALA A 195 13.88 28.20 -1.88
N GLY A 196 12.85 28.87 -2.42
CA GLY A 196 12.72 28.99 -3.87
C GLY A 196 11.45 28.46 -4.54
N LEU A 197 10.31 28.38 -3.85
CA LEU A 197 9.00 28.33 -4.54
C LEU A 197 8.11 29.45 -3.97
N PRO A 198 7.68 30.44 -4.79
CA PRO A 198 6.64 31.34 -4.35
C PRO A 198 5.36 30.53 -4.20
N VAL A 199 4.94 30.34 -2.95
CA VAL A 199 3.59 29.92 -2.65
C VAL A 199 2.73 31.17 -2.86
N ASP A 200 2.19 31.33 -4.08
CA ASP A 200 0.97 32.11 -4.28
C ASP A 200 -0.16 31.34 -3.58
N LEU A 201 -0.21 31.53 -2.26
CA LEU A 201 -1.39 31.30 -1.45
C LEU A 201 -2.29 32.52 -1.70
N ASP A 202 -3.00 32.50 -2.82
CA ASP A 202 -4.27 33.24 -2.94
C ASP A 202 -5.25 32.59 -1.95
N VAL A 203 -5.08 32.95 -0.67
CA VAL A 203 -6.12 32.80 0.34
C VAL A 203 -7.07 33.95 0.10
N PRO A 204 -8.30 33.73 -0.40
CA PRO A 204 -9.30 34.79 -0.37
C PRO A 204 -9.50 35.20 1.10
N ALA A 205 -9.05 36.41 1.41
CA ALA A 205 -9.20 37.07 2.69
C ALA A 205 -10.68 37.44 2.89
N ASN A 206 -11.55 36.44 3.10
CA ASN A 206 -12.93 36.73 3.49
C ASN A 206 -13.71 35.55 4.09
N VAL A 207 -13.26 34.93 5.18
CA VAL A 207 -14.19 34.37 6.20
C VAL A 207 -13.53 34.34 7.58
N THR A 208 -13.33 35.51 8.20
CA THR A 208 -13.33 35.59 9.68
C THR A 208 -13.58 37.04 10.12
N ARG A 209 -14.85 37.45 10.10
CA ARG A 209 -15.37 38.49 11.01
C ARG A 209 -16.89 38.58 10.99
N GLY A 210 -17.49 38.27 12.14
CA GLY A 210 -18.75 38.85 12.57
C GLY A 210 -19.98 37.96 12.49
N MET A 211 -20.24 37.18 13.53
CA MET A 211 -21.41 37.41 14.41
C MET A 211 -21.38 36.39 15.55
N LEU A 212 -21.03 36.89 16.73
CA LEU A 212 -21.43 36.33 18.00
C LEU A 212 -22.95 36.55 18.15
N ASP A 213 -23.62 35.52 18.66
CA ASP A 213 -24.71 35.54 19.65
C ASP A 213 -25.76 36.64 19.55
N ASP A 214 -27.02 36.24 19.31
CA ASP A 214 -28.20 36.88 19.94
C ASP A 214 -29.55 36.12 19.81
N GLU A 215 -29.61 34.83 19.42
CA GLU A 215 -30.91 34.11 19.31
C GLU A 215 -31.17 32.98 20.33
N ASP A 216 -30.22 32.62 21.20
CA ASP A 216 -30.42 31.53 22.19
C ASP A 216 -30.66 32.02 23.65
N GLN A 217 -30.94 33.31 23.87
CA GLN A 217 -31.26 33.83 25.22
C GLN A 217 -32.75 33.81 25.60
N GLU A 218 -33.67 33.32 24.76
CA GLU A 218 -35.10 33.27 25.08
C GLU A 218 -35.58 31.99 25.80
N LEU A 219 -34.72 30.97 25.97
CA LEU A 219 -35.09 29.71 26.66
C LEU A 219 -34.75 29.66 28.16
N LEU A 220 -34.25 30.76 28.75
CA LEU A 220 -33.86 30.83 30.16
C LEU A 220 -34.57 31.91 30.99
N ARG A 221 -35.69 32.47 30.50
CA ARG A 221 -36.55 33.36 31.28
C ARG A 221 -38.04 33.13 31.00
N GLY A 222 -38.65 32.21 31.76
CA GLY A 222 -40.11 32.19 31.98
C GLY A 222 -40.84 31.06 31.28
#